data_AF-A0A4Z0J1C0-F1
#
_entry.id   AF-A0A4Z0J1C0-F1
#
_cell.length_a   1.000
_cell.length_b   1.000
_cell.length_c   1.000
_cell.angle_alpha   90.00
_cell.angle_beta   90.00
_cell.angle_gamma   90.00
#
_symmetry.space_group_name_H-M   'P 1'
#
loop_
_entity.id
_entity.type
_entity.pdbx_description
1 polymer ?
#
loop_
_entity_poly.entity_id
_entity_poly.type
_entity_poly.pdbx_seq_one_letter_code
_entity_poly.pdbx_strand_id
1 'polypeptide(L)'
;MDTEKNENLLTGPTKLIGPDGSTVPMPNCGHIVYVGNGATSQHYKEEFQKLGIRGMQTSRGSGALRHLAAQPATDNDPSSWKVVDGFGHTEAVFRGFHARRRIADKWQWYSEKRVWEAASAEMSPKQLILPGDDVAELCHLDHHNLVLDAQWVDQSGKTANCGSRMFSNELMAHALGGYGGTSNHNTKAAFEHAVENGYTYFEVDLSYTTDRRLVAGRWTKSVCDRSGIEYSDDFVEMTYERAMRLKPYGESMMDARELYEIVRKHPECTFEIDFHKVEGNDVKNRVRSLLEDFQYDESALDRLLIQAYSEQMHRDIDSVHHFSHYQFLVGMSMGRLDEITTYCVDTGICAVALRWGLATADVVSKIRNAGLRVLAYTISNDSVLADGVLNAGVDTVCTDHVTPEKLEKSRGRFGQKPFLVYYHSGSPDASETYSKAVRNAAIQGDVVKVPSGATEFRDSKRWANNGSETLAIQRFALPDKRFAGWHLRVNLDGEHQWFCTDGTFRTKKVMRTRPPVTRYLFTDEEALPVINTKEGAKFVMVAVWDDVESSKGFRPKWFGRRRP
;
A
#
# COMPACT_ATOMS: atom_id res chain seq x y z
N MET A 1 -30.37 24.93 -6.80
CA MET A 1 -30.71 23.61 -7.38
C MET A 1 -29.61 23.29 -8.35
N ASP A 2 -28.45 22.90 -7.82
CA ASP A 2 -27.42 22.29 -8.63
C ASP A 2 -27.94 20.90 -9.00
N THR A 3 -28.06 20.65 -10.30
CA THR A 3 -28.29 19.31 -10.83
C THR A 3 -27.10 18.45 -10.39
N GLU A 4 -27.26 17.67 -9.33
CA GLU A 4 -26.32 16.61 -8.95
C GLU A 4 -26.08 15.77 -10.20
N LYS A 5 -24.87 15.83 -10.75
CA LYS A 5 -24.49 14.98 -11.85
C LYS A 5 -24.60 13.53 -11.38
N ASN A 6 -25.44 12.80 -12.10
CA ASN A 6 -25.77 11.40 -11.87
C ASN A 6 -24.61 10.53 -12.37
N GLU A 7 -23.57 10.37 -11.55
CA GLU A 7 -22.40 9.53 -11.83
C GLU A 7 -22.36 8.35 -10.83
N ASN A 8 -23.46 7.58 -10.80
CA ASN A 8 -23.50 6.32 -10.05
C ASN A 8 -22.95 5.17 -10.89
N LEU A 9 -21.76 4.70 -10.50
CA LEU A 9 -21.27 3.32 -10.56
C LEU A 9 -20.95 2.65 -11.91
N LEU A 10 -19.89 1.82 -11.85
CA LEU A 10 -19.41 0.88 -12.86
C LEU A 10 -19.26 1.49 -14.26
N THR A 11 -18.32 2.43 -14.45
CA THR A 11 -17.86 2.81 -15.80
C THR A 11 -17.04 1.70 -16.50
N GLY A 12 -17.12 0.46 -16.00
CA GLY A 12 -16.62 -0.75 -16.66
C GLY A 12 -17.71 -1.43 -17.49
N PRO A 13 -17.35 -2.32 -18.42
CA PRO A 13 -18.28 -2.98 -19.34
C PRO A 13 -19.07 -4.12 -18.67
N THR A 14 -19.48 -3.94 -17.41
CA THR A 14 -20.16 -4.98 -16.64
C THR A 14 -21.53 -5.26 -17.25
N LYS A 15 -21.65 -6.48 -17.78
CA LYS A 15 -22.78 -6.94 -18.56
C LYS A 15 -23.59 -7.95 -17.74
N LEU A 16 -24.86 -7.64 -17.53
CA LEU A 16 -25.82 -8.50 -16.83
C LEU A 16 -26.62 -9.35 -17.83
N ILE A 17 -26.87 -10.60 -17.49
CA ILE A 17 -27.75 -11.53 -18.20
C ILE A 17 -29.15 -11.44 -17.60
N GLY A 18 -30.12 -11.11 -18.44
CA GLY A 18 -31.53 -11.12 -18.10
C GLY A 18 -32.16 -12.51 -18.11
N PRO A 19 -33.41 -12.65 -17.61
CA PRO A 19 -34.10 -13.94 -17.55
C PRO A 19 -34.25 -14.66 -18.90
N ASP A 20 -34.30 -13.90 -19.99
CA ASP A 20 -34.41 -14.34 -21.39
C ASP A 20 -33.05 -14.67 -22.05
N GLY A 21 -31.94 -14.51 -21.32
CA GLY A 21 -30.58 -14.69 -21.84
C GLY A 21 -30.02 -13.47 -22.57
N SER A 22 -30.78 -12.37 -22.68
CA SER A 22 -30.27 -11.10 -23.22
C SER A 22 -29.22 -10.50 -22.29
N THR A 23 -28.30 -9.70 -22.84
CA THR A 23 -27.26 -9.04 -22.06
C THR A 23 -27.43 -7.53 -22.11
N VAL A 24 -27.47 -6.89 -20.94
CA VAL A 24 -27.64 -5.43 -20.79
C VAL A 24 -26.51 -4.84 -19.92
N PRO A 25 -26.20 -3.53 -20.08
CA PRO A 25 -25.33 -2.83 -19.13
C PRO A 25 -25.92 -2.82 -17.71
N MET A 26 -25.08 -2.75 -16.69
CA MET A 26 -25.52 -2.51 -15.31
C MET A 26 -26.35 -1.21 -15.24
N PRO A 27 -27.53 -1.21 -14.60
CA PRO A 27 -28.33 -0.01 -14.41
C PRO A 27 -27.62 1.04 -13.55
N ASN A 28 -27.84 2.32 -13.84
CA ASN A 28 -27.20 3.42 -13.10
C ASN A 28 -27.92 3.77 -11.78
N CYS A 29 -29.21 3.45 -11.65
CA CYS A 29 -30.02 3.75 -10.45
C CYS A 29 -31.24 2.81 -10.35
N GLY A 30 -31.97 2.87 -9.22
CA GLY A 30 -33.22 2.14 -9.03
C GLY A 30 -33.06 0.68 -8.63
N HIS A 31 -31.84 0.22 -8.33
CA HIS A 31 -31.55 -1.18 -8.06
C HIS A 31 -30.82 -1.40 -6.74
N ILE A 32 -31.08 -2.56 -6.14
CA ILE A 32 -30.19 -3.20 -5.17
C ILE A 32 -29.21 -4.04 -5.98
N VAL A 33 -27.91 -3.73 -5.85
CA VAL A 33 -26.82 -4.41 -6.54
C VAL A 33 -26.04 -5.25 -5.53
N TYR A 34 -25.99 -6.54 -5.76
CA TYR A 34 -25.26 -7.50 -4.95
C TYR A 34 -23.88 -7.75 -5.53
N VAL A 35 -22.84 -7.65 -4.69
CA VAL A 35 -21.44 -7.89 -5.07
C VAL A 35 -20.91 -9.12 -4.34
N GLY A 36 -20.45 -10.11 -5.08
CA GLY A 36 -20.03 -11.40 -4.53
C GLY A 36 -18.76 -11.34 -3.69
N ASN A 37 -17.86 -10.39 -3.96
CA ASN A 37 -16.69 -10.07 -3.13
C ASN A 37 -15.93 -11.31 -2.61
N GLY A 38 -15.49 -12.19 -3.53
CA GLY A 38 -14.83 -13.45 -3.18
C GLY A 38 -15.71 -14.68 -3.33
N ALA A 39 -17.00 -14.53 -3.63
CA ALA A 39 -17.86 -15.63 -4.06
C ALA A 39 -17.19 -16.45 -5.18
N THR A 40 -17.39 -17.77 -5.15
CA THR A 40 -16.86 -18.69 -6.17
C THR A 40 -17.95 -19.15 -7.15
N SER A 41 -19.21 -18.84 -6.85
CA SER A 41 -20.36 -19.12 -7.71
C SER A 41 -21.52 -18.17 -7.41
N GLN A 42 -22.51 -18.14 -8.31
CA GLN A 42 -23.77 -17.41 -8.12
C GLN A 42 -24.94 -18.20 -8.74
N HIS A 43 -26.13 -18.06 -8.16
CA HIS A 43 -27.38 -18.73 -8.54
C HIS A 43 -28.59 -17.78 -8.38
N TYR A 44 -28.38 -16.47 -8.56
CA TYR A 44 -29.42 -15.45 -8.44
C TYR A 44 -30.56 -15.64 -9.43
N LYS A 45 -30.30 -16.19 -10.61
CA LYS A 45 -31.35 -16.51 -11.58
C LYS A 45 -32.41 -17.42 -10.96
N GLU A 46 -31.98 -18.50 -10.31
CA GLU A 46 -32.87 -19.47 -9.67
C GLU A 46 -33.57 -18.85 -8.45
N GLU A 47 -32.85 -18.08 -7.63
CA GLU A 47 -33.43 -17.43 -6.44
C GLU A 47 -34.47 -16.37 -6.81
N PHE A 48 -34.18 -15.51 -7.79
CA PHE A 48 -35.13 -14.52 -8.29
C PHE A 48 -36.38 -15.19 -8.88
N GLN A 49 -36.23 -16.29 -9.62
CA GLN A 49 -37.37 -17.05 -10.14
C GLN A 49 -38.24 -17.64 -9.02
N LYS A 50 -37.63 -18.24 -7.99
CA LYS A 50 -38.36 -18.80 -6.84
C LYS A 50 -39.14 -17.73 -6.07
N LEU A 51 -38.56 -16.54 -5.95
CA LEU A 51 -39.14 -15.42 -5.20
C LEU A 51 -40.08 -14.54 -6.05
N GLY A 52 -40.17 -14.78 -7.37
CA GLY A 52 -40.95 -13.93 -8.28
C GLY A 52 -40.35 -12.54 -8.50
N ILE A 53 -39.08 -12.35 -8.17
CA ILE A 53 -38.35 -11.09 -8.31
C ILE A 53 -37.83 -10.96 -9.74
N ARG A 54 -37.98 -9.79 -10.35
CA ARG A 54 -37.29 -9.49 -11.60
C ARG A 54 -35.84 -9.19 -11.25
N GLY A 55 -34.89 -9.85 -11.89
CA GLY A 55 -33.49 -9.57 -11.59
C GLY A 55 -32.56 -10.13 -12.64
N MET A 56 -31.30 -9.71 -12.55
CA MET A 56 -30.25 -10.02 -13.51
C MET A 56 -28.96 -10.36 -12.77
N GLN A 57 -28.05 -11.07 -13.42
CA GLN A 57 -26.76 -11.44 -12.83
C GLN A 57 -25.63 -11.32 -13.84
N THR A 58 -24.37 -11.23 -13.42
CA THR A 58 -23.24 -11.06 -14.35
C THR A 58 -23.09 -12.23 -15.33
N SER A 59 -22.69 -11.88 -16.56
CA SER A 59 -22.22 -12.83 -17.58
C SER A 59 -20.73 -13.14 -17.44
N ARG A 60 -19.95 -12.13 -17.09
CA ARG A 60 -18.49 -12.14 -16.97
C ARG A 60 -18.09 -10.92 -16.15
N GLY A 61 -17.21 -11.10 -15.17
CA GLY A 61 -16.74 -10.03 -14.29
C GLY A 61 -15.32 -10.29 -13.82
N SER A 62 -14.75 -9.32 -13.12
CA SER A 62 -13.38 -9.32 -12.63
C SER A 62 -13.29 -8.98 -11.15
N GLY A 63 -12.24 -9.48 -10.50
CA GLY A 63 -11.97 -9.14 -9.09
C GLY A 63 -13.14 -9.44 -8.15
N ALA A 64 -13.41 -8.52 -7.22
CA ALA A 64 -14.54 -8.59 -6.31
C ALA A 64 -15.91 -8.55 -7.02
N LEU A 65 -15.95 -8.10 -8.28
CA LEU A 65 -17.14 -7.98 -9.11
C LEU A 65 -17.33 -9.17 -10.07
N ARG A 66 -16.54 -10.26 -9.92
CA ARG A 66 -16.66 -11.48 -10.73
C ARG A 66 -18.10 -11.99 -10.78
N HIS A 67 -18.75 -11.99 -9.62
CA HIS A 67 -20.14 -12.37 -9.43
C HIS A 67 -20.94 -11.16 -8.94
N LEU A 68 -21.95 -10.74 -9.72
CA LEU A 68 -22.90 -9.70 -9.31
C LEU A 68 -24.32 -10.11 -9.63
N ALA A 69 -25.27 -9.51 -8.91
CA ALA A 69 -26.66 -9.50 -9.29
C ALA A 69 -27.29 -8.14 -9.05
N ALA A 70 -28.40 -7.89 -9.72
CA ALA A 70 -29.18 -6.68 -9.53
C ALA A 70 -30.68 -7.01 -9.55
N GLN A 71 -31.42 -6.46 -8.60
CA GLN A 71 -32.88 -6.44 -8.62
C GLN A 71 -33.36 -4.98 -8.62
N PRO A 72 -34.38 -4.62 -9.42
CA PRO A 72 -35.04 -3.34 -9.31
C PRO A 72 -35.81 -3.30 -7.98
N ALA A 73 -35.80 -2.15 -7.33
CA ALA A 73 -36.57 -1.92 -6.11
C ALA A 73 -37.46 -0.69 -6.30
N THR A 74 -38.71 -0.78 -5.84
CA THR A 74 -39.74 0.25 -6.07
C THR A 74 -40.78 0.26 -4.96
N ASP A 75 -41.26 1.44 -4.61
CA ASP A 75 -42.32 1.63 -3.62
C ASP A 75 -43.66 0.98 -4.02
N ASN A 76 -43.87 0.73 -5.32
CA ASN A 76 -45.06 0.03 -5.83
C ASN A 76 -45.05 -1.48 -5.51
N ASP A 77 -43.89 -2.03 -5.19
CA ASP A 77 -43.71 -3.42 -4.80
C ASP A 77 -42.80 -3.48 -3.56
N PRO A 78 -43.36 -3.34 -2.34
CA PRO A 78 -42.56 -3.37 -1.11
C PRO A 78 -41.70 -4.62 -0.94
N SER A 79 -42.07 -5.74 -1.57
CA SER A 79 -41.29 -6.98 -1.50
C SER A 79 -39.97 -6.89 -2.29
N SER A 80 -39.89 -5.98 -3.26
CA SER A 80 -38.68 -5.71 -4.05
C SER A 80 -37.54 -5.06 -3.25
N TRP A 81 -37.82 -4.59 -2.03
CA TRP A 81 -36.83 -4.05 -1.09
C TRP A 81 -36.24 -5.10 -0.16
N LYS A 82 -36.68 -6.37 -0.25
CA LYS A 82 -36.10 -7.46 0.53
C LYS A 82 -34.76 -7.89 -0.05
N VAL A 83 -33.77 -8.01 0.82
CA VAL A 83 -32.42 -8.48 0.49
C VAL A 83 -32.46 -9.97 0.16
N VAL A 84 -31.80 -10.36 -0.93
CA VAL A 84 -31.67 -11.73 -1.41
C VAL A 84 -30.21 -12.15 -1.38
N ASP A 85 -29.94 -13.39 -0.98
CA ASP A 85 -28.63 -14.01 -1.22
C ASP A 85 -28.78 -15.10 -2.28
N GLY A 86 -27.89 -15.05 -3.26
CA GLY A 86 -27.74 -16.04 -4.32
C GLY A 86 -26.27 -16.31 -4.63
N PHE A 87 -25.35 -16.04 -3.69
CA PHE A 87 -23.93 -16.35 -3.86
C PHE A 87 -23.57 -17.70 -3.25
N GLY A 88 -22.50 -18.31 -3.78
CA GLY A 88 -21.89 -19.50 -3.19
C GLY A 88 -20.39 -19.33 -3.02
N HIS A 89 -19.83 -20.05 -2.05
CA HIS A 89 -18.40 -20.08 -1.78
C HIS A 89 -17.97 -21.50 -1.42
N THR A 90 -16.90 -22.01 -2.03
CA THR A 90 -16.43 -23.40 -1.82
C THR A 90 -15.79 -23.62 -0.45
N GLU A 91 -15.08 -22.60 0.07
CA GLU A 91 -14.25 -22.72 1.29
C GLU A 91 -14.70 -21.84 2.48
N ALA A 92 -15.82 -21.13 2.37
CA ALA A 92 -16.24 -20.12 3.34
C ALA A 92 -17.75 -20.04 3.50
N VAL A 93 -18.19 -19.45 4.61
CA VAL A 93 -19.60 -19.27 4.95
C VAL A 93 -20.00 -17.82 4.77
N PHE A 94 -21.15 -17.61 4.12
CA PHE A 94 -21.76 -16.31 3.96
C PHE A 94 -22.19 -15.73 5.32
N ARG A 95 -21.90 -14.45 5.57
CA ARG A 95 -22.25 -13.76 6.82
C ARG A 95 -23.36 -12.72 6.65
N GLY A 96 -23.52 -12.18 5.46
CA GLY A 96 -24.36 -11.01 5.20
C GLY A 96 -23.65 -10.04 4.27
N PHE A 97 -24.19 -8.84 4.17
CA PHE A 97 -23.71 -7.79 3.30
C PHE A 97 -23.29 -6.54 4.08
N HIS A 98 -22.27 -5.86 3.60
CA HIS A 98 -22.06 -4.46 3.94
C HIS A 98 -22.69 -3.58 2.87
N ALA A 99 -23.46 -2.57 3.30
CA ALA A 99 -24.05 -1.61 2.37
C ALA A 99 -23.10 -0.44 2.08
N ARG A 100 -23.02 -0.08 0.81
CA ARG A 100 -22.42 1.18 0.33
C ARG A 100 -23.30 1.88 -0.70
N ARG A 101 -23.16 3.20 -0.76
CA ARG A 101 -23.77 4.06 -1.78
C ARG A 101 -22.77 5.10 -2.26
N ARG A 102 -23.01 5.66 -3.44
CA ARG A 102 -22.15 6.69 -4.03
C ARG A 102 -22.90 8.02 -4.13
N ILE A 103 -22.33 9.08 -3.56
CA ILE A 103 -22.87 10.45 -3.63
C ILE A 103 -21.71 11.39 -3.95
N ALA A 104 -21.87 12.24 -4.97
CA ALA A 104 -20.87 13.22 -5.41
C ALA A 104 -19.44 12.62 -5.52
N ASP A 105 -19.33 11.50 -6.25
CA ASP A 105 -18.09 10.73 -6.46
C ASP A 105 -17.40 10.18 -5.22
N LYS A 106 -18.13 10.06 -4.11
CA LYS A 106 -17.61 9.48 -2.88
C LYS A 106 -18.43 8.29 -2.43
N TRP A 107 -17.73 7.22 -2.08
CA TRP A 107 -18.29 6.07 -1.43
C TRP A 107 -18.60 6.36 0.03
N GLN A 108 -19.83 6.04 0.43
CA GLN A 108 -20.28 6.02 1.82
C GLN A 108 -20.71 4.61 2.20
N TRP A 109 -20.42 4.23 3.44
CA TRP A 109 -20.74 2.93 4.01
C TRP A 109 -21.77 3.10 5.12
N TYR A 110 -22.69 2.15 5.22
CA TYR A 110 -23.69 2.15 6.28
C TYR A 110 -23.12 1.53 7.55
N SER A 111 -23.10 2.31 8.63
CA SER A 111 -22.48 1.90 9.89
C SER A 111 -23.48 1.36 10.92
N GLU A 112 -22.96 0.69 11.95
CA GLU A 112 -23.74 0.23 13.12
C GLU A 112 -24.43 1.39 13.86
N LYS A 113 -23.95 2.63 13.68
CA LYS A 113 -24.62 3.85 14.17
C LYS A 113 -25.84 4.25 13.34
N ARG A 114 -26.19 3.47 12.31
CA ARG A 114 -27.29 3.70 11.37
C ARG A 114 -27.15 5.02 10.61
N VAL A 115 -25.92 5.35 10.23
CA VAL A 115 -25.60 6.54 9.43
C VAL A 115 -24.68 6.17 8.27
N TRP A 116 -24.69 7.00 7.24
CA TRP A 116 -23.80 6.88 6.10
C TRP A 116 -22.50 7.65 6.34
N GLU A 117 -21.37 6.94 6.35
CA GLU A 117 -20.06 7.52 6.64
C GLU A 117 -19.11 7.33 5.46
N ALA A 118 -18.31 8.34 5.15
CA ALA A 118 -17.20 8.17 4.21
C ALA A 118 -16.10 7.31 4.85
N ALA A 119 -15.41 6.52 4.03
CA ALA A 119 -14.25 5.76 4.50
C ALA A 119 -13.18 6.72 5.07
N SER A 120 -12.84 6.52 6.34
CA SER A 120 -11.87 7.29 7.10
C SER A 120 -11.31 6.45 8.24
N ALA A 121 -10.26 6.91 8.92
CA ALA A 121 -9.70 6.21 10.07
C ALA A 121 -10.70 6.08 11.24
N GLU A 122 -11.56 7.09 11.41
CA GLU A 122 -12.54 7.20 12.51
C GLU A 122 -13.91 6.58 12.18
N MET A 123 -14.06 5.98 10.99
CA MET A 123 -15.33 5.40 10.55
C MET A 123 -15.77 4.29 11.51
N SER A 124 -17.04 4.32 11.92
CA SER A 124 -17.59 3.28 12.79
C SER A 124 -17.65 1.93 12.06
N PRO A 125 -17.71 0.79 12.79
CA PRO A 125 -17.91 -0.52 12.18
C PRO A 125 -19.15 -0.52 11.26
N LYS A 126 -19.06 -1.30 10.17
CA LYS A 126 -20.11 -1.40 9.17
C LYS A 126 -21.25 -2.28 9.69
N GLN A 127 -22.48 -1.85 9.44
CA GLN A 127 -23.65 -2.67 9.77
C GLN A 127 -23.72 -3.86 8.81
N LEU A 128 -23.92 -5.05 9.36
CA LEU A 128 -24.21 -6.25 8.59
C LEU A 128 -25.71 -6.31 8.26
N ILE A 129 -26.01 -6.46 6.97
CA ILE A 129 -27.36 -6.61 6.43
C ILE A 129 -27.57 -8.06 6.03
N LEU A 130 -28.68 -8.66 6.46
CA LEU A 130 -28.97 -10.08 6.27
C LEU A 130 -30.00 -10.29 5.15
N PRO A 131 -29.98 -11.47 4.49
CA PRO A 131 -31.06 -11.86 3.59
C PRO A 131 -32.42 -11.81 4.30
N GLY A 132 -33.41 -11.22 3.64
CA GLY A 132 -34.74 -10.95 4.20
C GLY A 132 -34.90 -9.60 4.91
N ASP A 133 -33.80 -8.89 5.21
CA ASP A 133 -33.88 -7.53 5.74
C ASP A 133 -34.55 -6.60 4.72
N ASP A 134 -35.24 -5.59 5.25
CA ASP A 134 -35.83 -4.51 4.46
C ASP A 134 -34.86 -3.34 4.37
N VAL A 135 -34.54 -2.91 3.15
CA VAL A 135 -33.58 -1.81 2.92
C VAL A 135 -34.22 -0.56 2.33
N ALA A 136 -35.56 -0.46 2.33
CA ALA A 136 -36.28 0.72 1.83
C ALA A 136 -35.84 2.04 2.51
N GLU A 137 -35.54 1.99 3.81
CA GLU A 137 -35.12 3.18 4.57
C GLU A 137 -33.64 3.55 4.38
N LEU A 138 -32.83 2.69 3.76
CA LEU A 138 -31.38 2.94 3.64
C LEU A 138 -31.03 3.93 2.54
N CYS A 139 -31.78 3.91 1.43
CA CYS A 139 -31.48 4.76 0.28
C CYS A 139 -32.73 5.03 -0.57
N HIS A 140 -32.92 6.29 -0.95
CA HIS A 140 -33.84 6.64 -2.04
C HIS A 140 -33.15 6.31 -3.38
N LEU A 141 -33.63 5.26 -4.05
CA LEU A 141 -32.97 4.72 -5.25
C LEU A 141 -33.29 5.49 -6.55
N ASP A 142 -34.16 6.51 -6.49
CA ASP A 142 -34.57 7.31 -7.66
C ASP A 142 -33.40 7.95 -8.40
N HIS A 143 -32.28 8.13 -7.70
CA HIS A 143 -31.08 8.72 -8.24
C HIS A 143 -29.83 7.85 -8.08
N HIS A 144 -29.87 6.73 -7.34
CA HIS A 144 -28.69 5.91 -7.01
C HIS A 144 -29.02 4.41 -6.96
N ASN A 145 -27.98 3.56 -6.98
CA ASN A 145 -28.10 2.17 -6.56
C ASN A 145 -27.65 2.00 -5.11
N LEU A 146 -28.27 1.05 -4.40
CA LEU A 146 -27.73 0.52 -3.15
C LEU A 146 -26.84 -0.68 -3.49
N VAL A 147 -25.59 -0.68 -3.04
CA VAL A 147 -24.67 -1.79 -3.27
C VAL A 147 -24.46 -2.57 -1.99
N LEU A 148 -24.59 -3.89 -2.08
CA LEU A 148 -24.46 -4.85 -0.99
C LEU A 148 -23.27 -5.77 -1.26
N ASP A 149 -22.16 -5.53 -0.57
CA ASP A 149 -20.93 -6.33 -0.70
C ASP A 149 -20.97 -7.53 0.26
N ALA A 150 -20.98 -8.73 -0.30
CA ALA A 150 -21.00 -9.98 0.46
C ALA A 150 -19.77 -10.09 1.38
N GLN A 151 -20.00 -10.64 2.57
CA GLN A 151 -18.97 -10.88 3.57
C GLN A 151 -18.88 -12.38 3.85
N TRP A 152 -17.65 -12.89 3.79
CA TRP A 152 -17.35 -14.32 3.94
C TRP A 152 -16.39 -14.55 5.09
N VAL A 153 -16.56 -15.68 5.78
CA VAL A 153 -15.58 -16.16 6.76
C VAL A 153 -15.22 -17.62 6.50
N ASP A 154 -13.93 -17.93 6.60
CA ASP A 154 -13.43 -19.30 6.50
C ASP A 154 -13.72 -20.10 7.79
N GLN A 155 -13.33 -21.37 7.78
CA GLN A 155 -13.51 -22.28 8.92
C GLN A 155 -12.75 -21.84 10.19
N SER A 156 -11.73 -20.99 10.06
CA SER A 156 -10.97 -20.41 11.17
C SER A 156 -11.59 -19.11 11.71
N GLY A 157 -12.67 -18.62 11.10
CA GLY A 157 -13.33 -17.36 11.44
C GLY A 157 -12.63 -16.13 10.86
N LYS A 158 -11.63 -16.30 9.98
CA LYS A 158 -10.99 -15.18 9.26
C LYS A 158 -11.81 -14.82 8.04
N THR A 159 -11.71 -13.58 7.60
CA THR A 159 -12.38 -13.11 6.38
C THR A 159 -11.89 -13.89 5.15
N ALA A 160 -12.83 -14.28 4.29
CA ALA A 160 -12.60 -14.97 3.02
C ALA A 160 -13.06 -14.13 1.82
N ASN A 161 -13.08 -12.80 1.95
CA ASN A 161 -13.42 -11.88 0.87
C ASN A 161 -12.40 -11.94 -0.28
N CYS A 162 -12.67 -11.26 -1.40
CA CYS A 162 -11.74 -11.21 -2.54
C CYS A 162 -10.30 -10.87 -2.11
N GLY A 163 -9.32 -11.64 -2.59
CA GLY A 163 -7.90 -11.50 -2.26
C GLY A 163 -7.45 -12.16 -0.95
N SER A 164 -8.35 -12.73 -0.12
CA SER A 164 -7.96 -13.27 1.19
C SER A 164 -6.91 -14.39 1.13
N ARG A 165 -6.84 -15.15 0.03
CA ARG A 165 -5.80 -16.16 -0.17
C ARG A 165 -4.39 -15.56 -0.19
N MET A 166 -4.22 -14.38 -0.80
CA MET A 166 -2.95 -13.65 -0.83
C MET A 166 -2.70 -12.95 0.51
N PHE A 167 -3.68 -12.17 0.95
CA PHE A 167 -3.56 -11.24 2.08
C PHE A 167 -3.78 -11.88 3.46
N SER A 168 -3.83 -13.21 3.51
CA SER A 168 -3.66 -13.98 4.76
C SER A 168 -2.19 -14.27 5.06
N ASN A 169 -1.30 -14.06 4.08
CA ASN A 169 0.15 -14.10 4.27
C ASN A 169 0.63 -12.73 4.75
N GLU A 170 1.26 -12.65 5.91
CA GLU A 170 1.81 -11.39 6.43
C GLU A 170 3.03 -10.92 5.66
N LEU A 171 3.71 -11.83 4.95
CA LEU A 171 4.93 -11.57 4.21
C LEU A 171 4.80 -12.04 2.76
N MET A 172 5.32 -11.22 1.86
CA MET A 172 5.53 -11.54 0.46
C MET A 172 7.03 -11.43 0.14
N ALA A 173 7.59 -12.46 -0.49
CA ALA A 173 8.95 -12.47 -0.97
C ALA A 173 9.07 -11.63 -2.26
N HIS A 174 9.78 -10.50 -2.18
CA HIS A 174 10.03 -9.60 -3.30
C HIS A 174 10.95 -10.25 -4.34
N ALA A 175 10.60 -10.19 -5.63
CA ALA A 175 11.38 -10.75 -6.74
C ALA A 175 11.77 -12.23 -6.51
N LEU A 176 10.79 -13.03 -6.07
CA LEU A 176 10.91 -14.42 -5.59
C LEU A 176 11.77 -14.63 -4.33
N GLY A 177 12.21 -13.56 -3.69
CA GLY A 177 12.96 -13.58 -2.43
C GLY A 177 14.40 -13.11 -2.59
N GLY A 178 14.96 -12.56 -1.50
CA GLY A 178 16.38 -12.29 -1.41
C GLY A 178 17.16 -13.56 -1.06
N TYR A 179 18.29 -13.75 -1.73
CA TYR A 179 19.15 -14.93 -1.58
C TYR A 179 20.62 -14.51 -1.51
N GLY A 180 21.44 -15.21 -0.72
CA GLY A 180 22.86 -14.86 -0.56
C GLY A 180 23.13 -13.47 0.04
N GLY A 181 22.13 -12.83 0.68
CA GLY A 181 22.23 -11.45 1.18
C GLY A 181 22.00 -10.38 0.11
N THR A 182 21.54 -10.77 -1.09
CA THR A 182 21.21 -9.88 -2.21
C THR A 182 19.73 -10.00 -2.60
N SER A 183 19.21 -9.06 -3.39
CA SER A 183 17.79 -8.98 -3.77
C SER A 183 17.61 -8.84 -5.29
N ASN A 184 16.38 -8.76 -5.79
CA ASN A 184 16.05 -8.63 -7.22
C ASN A 184 16.51 -9.84 -8.07
N HIS A 185 16.36 -11.07 -7.56
CA HIS A 185 16.79 -12.28 -8.25
C HIS A 185 15.85 -12.69 -9.39
N ASN A 186 14.54 -12.84 -9.10
CA ASN A 186 13.56 -13.38 -10.05
C ASN A 186 13.99 -14.75 -10.65
N THR A 187 14.62 -15.61 -9.84
CA THR A 187 15.09 -16.94 -10.25
C THR A 187 14.41 -18.06 -9.48
N LYS A 188 14.46 -19.27 -10.04
CA LYS A 188 13.99 -20.48 -9.37
C LYS A 188 14.76 -20.79 -8.08
N ALA A 189 16.06 -20.50 -8.05
CA ALA A 189 16.89 -20.71 -6.86
C ALA A 189 16.47 -19.81 -5.70
N ALA A 190 16.19 -18.53 -5.98
CA ALA A 190 15.65 -17.61 -4.99
C ALA A 190 14.26 -18.05 -4.48
N PHE A 191 13.38 -18.49 -5.39
CA PHE A 191 12.07 -19.05 -5.02
C PHE A 191 12.20 -20.26 -4.10
N GLU A 192 13.02 -21.25 -4.46
CA GLU A 192 13.26 -22.45 -3.65
C GLU A 192 13.79 -22.09 -2.26
N HIS A 193 14.77 -21.18 -2.19
CA HIS A 193 15.29 -20.67 -0.93
C HIS A 193 14.20 -19.97 -0.08
N ALA A 194 13.35 -19.15 -0.70
CA ALA A 194 12.28 -18.47 0.01
C ALA A 194 11.22 -19.47 0.52
N VAL A 195 10.87 -20.50 -0.24
CA VAL A 195 10.00 -21.60 0.23
C VAL A 195 10.63 -22.31 1.43
N GLU A 196 11.93 -22.62 1.39
CA GLU A 196 12.66 -23.22 2.53
C GLU A 196 12.63 -22.33 3.78
N ASN A 197 12.55 -21.01 3.60
CA ASN A 197 12.42 -20.04 4.69
C ASN A 197 10.95 -19.79 5.12
N GLY A 198 9.99 -20.53 4.56
CA GLY A 198 8.58 -20.51 4.97
C GLY A 198 7.69 -19.51 4.23
N TYR A 199 8.13 -18.94 3.11
CA TYR A 199 7.26 -18.09 2.29
C TYR A 199 6.28 -18.94 1.46
N THR A 200 5.07 -18.41 1.30
CA THR A 200 3.99 -18.95 0.45
C THR A 200 3.38 -17.88 -0.47
N TYR A 201 3.92 -16.67 -0.45
CA TYR A 201 3.49 -15.57 -1.29
C TYR A 201 4.70 -14.83 -1.86
N PHE A 202 4.71 -14.63 -3.17
CA PHE A 202 5.87 -14.12 -3.91
C PHE A 202 5.43 -13.04 -4.89
N GLU A 203 6.30 -12.07 -5.15
CA GLU A 203 6.18 -11.16 -6.29
C GLU A 203 7.17 -11.58 -7.38
N VAL A 204 6.74 -11.41 -8.63
CA VAL A 204 7.53 -11.71 -9.83
C VAL A 204 7.43 -10.57 -10.82
N ASP A 205 8.59 -9.99 -11.13
CA ASP A 205 8.76 -9.03 -12.21
C ASP A 205 8.73 -9.79 -13.55
N LEU A 206 7.89 -9.41 -14.51
CA LEU A 206 7.90 -9.98 -15.86
C LEU A 206 8.20 -8.90 -16.91
N SER A 207 9.41 -8.95 -17.47
CA SER A 207 9.81 -8.12 -18.61
C SER A 207 9.46 -8.78 -19.95
N TYR A 208 9.28 -7.94 -20.98
CA TYR A 208 8.91 -8.38 -22.32
C TYR A 208 10.05 -8.13 -23.29
N THR A 209 10.47 -9.18 -23.98
CA THR A 209 11.56 -9.15 -24.94
C THR A 209 11.07 -8.59 -26.28
N THR A 210 12.01 -8.15 -27.14
CA THR A 210 11.67 -7.58 -28.46
C THR A 210 10.98 -8.58 -29.39
N ASP A 211 11.25 -9.86 -29.19
CA ASP A 211 10.59 -11.01 -29.84
C ASP A 211 9.40 -11.57 -29.04
N ARG A 212 8.82 -10.75 -28.15
CA ARG A 212 7.50 -10.96 -27.54
C ARG A 212 7.37 -12.16 -26.60
N ARG A 213 8.40 -12.41 -25.80
CA ARG A 213 8.40 -13.42 -24.72
C ARG A 213 8.48 -12.76 -23.36
N LEU A 214 7.87 -13.38 -22.36
CA LEU A 214 7.92 -12.93 -20.96
C LEU A 214 9.08 -13.62 -20.24
N VAL A 215 9.98 -12.83 -19.66
CA VAL A 215 11.13 -13.30 -18.89
C VAL A 215 11.08 -12.66 -17.50
N ALA A 216 11.35 -13.45 -16.48
CA ALA A 216 11.35 -12.98 -15.11
C ALA A 216 12.56 -12.07 -14.83
N GLY A 217 12.30 -10.95 -14.17
CA GLY A 217 13.27 -9.90 -13.90
C GLY A 217 13.27 -8.78 -14.93
N ARG A 218 14.30 -7.93 -14.85
CA ARG A 218 14.45 -6.72 -15.66
C ARG A 218 15.93 -6.39 -15.88
N TRP A 219 16.25 -5.78 -17.01
CA TRP A 219 17.62 -5.49 -17.44
C TRP A 219 17.89 -3.99 -17.66
N THR A 220 17.19 -3.13 -16.94
CA THR A 220 17.56 -1.70 -16.87
C THR A 220 18.79 -1.52 -15.99
N LYS A 221 19.60 -0.49 -16.25
CA LYS A 221 20.80 -0.16 -15.46
C LYS A 221 20.61 -0.28 -13.94
N SER A 222 19.59 0.38 -13.39
CA SER A 222 19.32 0.34 -11.94
C SER A 222 18.94 -1.04 -11.40
N VAL A 223 18.39 -1.93 -12.22
CA VAL A 223 18.10 -3.32 -11.82
C VAL A 223 19.35 -4.18 -11.96
N CYS A 224 20.09 -4.03 -13.06
CA CYS A 224 21.39 -4.68 -13.27
C CYS A 224 22.35 -4.45 -12.09
N ASP A 225 22.47 -3.20 -11.62
CA ASP A 225 23.26 -2.84 -10.43
C ASP A 225 22.83 -3.61 -9.17
N ARG A 226 21.53 -3.96 -9.07
CA ARG A 226 20.92 -4.66 -7.92
C ARG A 226 20.80 -6.17 -8.11
N SER A 227 20.97 -6.70 -9.32
CA SER A 227 20.89 -8.13 -9.64
C SER A 227 22.25 -8.75 -9.96
N GLY A 228 23.33 -7.98 -9.87
CA GLY A 228 24.69 -8.43 -10.19
C GLY A 228 24.92 -8.67 -11.68
N ILE A 229 24.06 -8.12 -12.55
CA ILE A 229 24.20 -8.21 -14.00
C ILE A 229 24.99 -6.99 -14.49
N GLU A 230 25.99 -7.19 -15.33
CA GLU A 230 26.66 -6.08 -16.01
C GLU A 230 25.72 -5.49 -17.07
N TYR A 231 25.38 -4.21 -16.91
CA TYR A 231 24.50 -3.51 -17.84
C TYR A 231 25.21 -3.14 -19.15
N SER A 232 24.49 -3.29 -20.27
CA SER A 232 24.91 -2.79 -21.58
C SER A 232 23.79 -1.97 -22.23
N ASP A 233 24.14 -0.89 -22.92
CA ASP A 233 23.16 0.00 -23.58
C ASP A 233 22.36 -0.70 -24.70
N ASP A 234 22.90 -1.76 -25.28
CA ASP A 234 22.24 -2.58 -26.30
C ASP A 234 21.15 -3.51 -25.73
N PHE A 235 20.93 -3.51 -24.41
CA PHE A 235 19.84 -4.23 -23.75
C PHE A 235 18.45 -3.65 -24.06
N VAL A 236 18.38 -2.48 -24.72
CA VAL A 236 17.12 -1.98 -25.30
C VAL A 236 16.58 -2.94 -26.38
N GLU A 237 17.46 -3.64 -27.10
CA GLU A 237 17.11 -4.66 -28.11
C GLU A 237 17.22 -6.09 -27.56
N MET A 238 16.71 -6.32 -26.35
CA MET A 238 16.81 -7.62 -25.67
C MET A 238 15.83 -8.65 -26.27
N THR A 239 16.37 -9.63 -27.02
CA THR A 239 15.62 -10.82 -27.45
C THR A 239 15.52 -11.85 -26.34
N TYR A 240 14.59 -12.80 -26.47
CA TYR A 240 14.40 -13.90 -25.52
C TYR A 240 15.67 -14.71 -25.30
N GLU A 241 16.33 -15.10 -26.39
CA GLU A 241 17.56 -15.90 -26.31
C GLU A 241 18.68 -15.16 -25.56
N ARG A 242 18.76 -13.84 -25.71
CA ARG A 242 19.72 -12.99 -24.98
C ARG A 242 19.34 -12.85 -23.50
N ALA A 243 18.06 -12.59 -23.21
CA ALA A 243 17.57 -12.45 -21.85
C ALA A 243 17.84 -13.73 -21.03
N MET A 244 17.52 -14.90 -21.58
CA MET A 244 17.73 -16.19 -20.91
C MET A 244 19.21 -16.57 -20.71
N ARG A 245 20.15 -15.87 -21.33
CA ARG A 245 21.60 -16.03 -21.06
C ARG A 245 22.10 -15.19 -19.90
N LEU A 246 21.34 -14.18 -19.47
CA LEU A 246 21.71 -13.39 -18.31
C LEU A 246 21.69 -14.26 -17.06
N LYS A 247 22.59 -13.95 -16.12
CA LYS A 247 22.74 -14.69 -14.88
C LYS A 247 22.74 -13.78 -13.67
N PRO A 248 21.57 -13.36 -13.16
CA PRO A 248 21.52 -12.61 -11.90
C PRO A 248 22.24 -13.41 -10.82
N TYR A 249 23.29 -12.83 -10.25
CA TYR A 249 24.17 -13.48 -9.27
C TYR A 249 24.67 -14.90 -9.65
N GLY A 250 24.82 -15.18 -10.95
CA GLY A 250 25.29 -16.48 -11.45
C GLY A 250 24.18 -17.54 -11.65
N GLU A 251 22.93 -17.20 -11.36
CA GLU A 251 21.77 -18.10 -11.45
C GLU A 251 21.10 -18.02 -12.82
N SER A 252 20.39 -19.07 -13.22
CA SER A 252 19.61 -19.03 -14.47
C SER A 252 18.38 -18.14 -14.29
N MET A 253 18.14 -17.22 -15.24
CA MET A 253 16.84 -16.59 -15.40
C MET A 253 15.77 -17.63 -15.73
N MET A 254 14.52 -17.29 -15.41
CA MET A 254 13.35 -18.10 -15.74
C MET A 254 12.40 -17.31 -16.63
N ASP A 255 11.55 -18.01 -17.38
CA ASP A 255 10.48 -17.40 -18.17
C ASP A 255 9.08 -17.66 -17.57
N ALA A 256 8.04 -17.11 -18.21
CA ALA A 256 6.66 -17.31 -17.72
C ALA A 256 6.18 -18.77 -17.79
N ARG A 257 6.78 -19.64 -18.62
CA ARG A 257 6.44 -21.08 -18.67
C ARG A 257 7.04 -21.81 -17.48
N GLU A 258 8.26 -21.46 -17.10
CA GLU A 258 8.87 -21.95 -15.87
C GLU A 258 8.11 -21.46 -14.64
N LEU A 259 7.65 -20.20 -14.63
CA LEU A 259 6.74 -19.70 -13.59
C LEU A 259 5.45 -20.51 -13.53
N TYR A 260 4.82 -20.81 -14.67
CA TYR A 260 3.62 -21.66 -14.71
C TYR A 260 3.88 -23.04 -14.08
N GLU A 261 5.03 -23.67 -14.37
CA GLU A 261 5.39 -24.94 -13.75
C GLU A 261 5.59 -24.84 -12.23
N ILE A 262 6.15 -23.72 -11.74
CA ILE A 262 6.26 -23.44 -10.30
C ILE A 262 4.86 -23.31 -9.70
N VAL A 263 4.01 -22.45 -10.29
CA VAL A 263 2.63 -22.24 -9.87
C VAL A 263 1.91 -23.58 -9.79
N ARG A 264 1.99 -24.43 -10.81
CA ARG A 264 1.34 -25.75 -10.84
C ARG A 264 1.84 -26.72 -9.76
N LYS A 265 3.15 -26.73 -9.49
CA LYS A 265 3.77 -27.64 -8.50
C LYS A 265 3.59 -27.20 -7.05
N HIS A 266 3.31 -25.92 -6.83
CA HIS A 266 3.15 -25.30 -5.52
C HIS A 266 1.73 -24.72 -5.36
N PRO A 267 0.69 -25.55 -5.22
CA PRO A 267 -0.69 -25.09 -5.07
C PRO A 267 -0.94 -24.29 -3.79
N GLU A 268 -0.12 -24.46 -2.77
CA GLU A 268 -0.11 -23.65 -1.53
C GLU A 268 0.33 -22.21 -1.77
N CYS A 269 1.09 -21.96 -2.84
CA CYS A 269 1.68 -20.66 -3.13
C CYS A 269 0.76 -19.76 -3.96
N THR A 270 0.88 -18.44 -3.74
CA THR A 270 0.28 -17.38 -4.55
C THR A 270 1.34 -16.43 -5.08
N PHE A 271 1.01 -15.69 -6.14
CA PHE A 271 1.99 -14.87 -6.85
C PHE A 271 1.41 -13.51 -7.25
N GLU A 272 2.11 -12.43 -6.94
CA GLU A 272 1.91 -11.15 -7.58
C GLU A 272 2.69 -11.12 -8.90
N ILE A 273 2.05 -10.59 -9.96
CA ILE A 273 2.69 -10.36 -11.26
C ILE A 273 2.85 -8.85 -11.48
N ASP A 274 4.09 -8.40 -11.63
CA ASP A 274 4.45 -7.04 -12.00
C ASP A 274 4.93 -6.97 -13.46
N PHE A 275 4.10 -6.42 -14.36
CA PHE A 275 4.49 -6.17 -15.76
C PHE A 275 5.29 -4.86 -15.96
N HIS A 276 5.58 -4.18 -14.86
CA HIS A 276 6.02 -2.80 -14.77
C HIS A 276 5.01 -1.80 -15.34
N LYS A 277 5.31 -0.52 -15.18
CA LYS A 277 4.49 0.54 -15.81
C LYS A 277 4.65 0.51 -17.33
N VAL A 278 3.68 -0.09 -18.01
CA VAL A 278 3.51 -0.13 -19.46
C VAL A 278 2.04 0.14 -19.81
N GLU A 279 1.76 0.64 -21.02
CA GLU A 279 0.41 1.09 -21.40
C GLU A 279 0.04 0.60 -22.81
N GLY A 280 -1.27 0.58 -23.11
CA GLY A 280 -1.78 0.30 -24.45
C GLY A 280 -1.54 -1.14 -24.92
N ASN A 281 -1.10 -1.29 -26.17
CA ASN A 281 -0.94 -2.62 -26.77
C ASN A 281 0.17 -3.45 -26.12
N ASP A 282 1.17 -2.82 -25.50
CA ASP A 282 2.28 -3.54 -24.88
C ASP A 282 1.81 -4.35 -23.68
N VAL A 283 1.02 -3.76 -22.79
CA VAL A 283 0.45 -4.51 -21.65
C VAL A 283 -0.53 -5.58 -22.12
N LYS A 284 -1.35 -5.29 -23.15
CA LYS A 284 -2.27 -6.28 -23.73
C LYS A 284 -1.53 -7.49 -24.30
N ASN A 285 -0.42 -7.26 -24.99
CA ASN A 285 0.40 -8.32 -25.56
C ASN A 285 1.09 -9.15 -24.46
N ARG A 286 1.58 -8.51 -23.40
CA ARG A 286 2.11 -9.22 -22.21
C ARG A 286 1.06 -10.13 -21.59
N VAL A 287 -0.18 -9.64 -21.39
CA VAL A 287 -1.28 -10.47 -20.87
C VAL A 287 -1.58 -11.65 -21.78
N ARG A 288 -1.64 -11.46 -23.11
CA ARG A 288 -1.83 -12.57 -24.06
C ARG A 288 -0.71 -13.60 -23.98
N SER A 289 0.55 -13.17 -23.94
CA SER A 289 1.70 -14.06 -23.78
C SER A 289 1.66 -14.81 -22.45
N LEU A 290 1.25 -14.15 -21.35
CA LEU A 290 1.06 -14.81 -20.06
C LEU A 290 0.01 -15.91 -20.15
N LEU A 291 -1.16 -15.62 -20.73
CA LEU A 291 -2.25 -16.60 -20.88
C LEU A 291 -1.82 -17.80 -21.73
N GLU A 292 -1.08 -17.57 -22.81
CA GLU A 292 -0.51 -18.63 -23.65
C GLU A 292 0.51 -19.49 -22.89
N ASP A 293 1.45 -18.85 -22.18
CA ASP A 293 2.48 -19.57 -21.40
C ASP A 293 1.87 -20.32 -20.20
N PHE A 294 0.76 -19.82 -19.62
CA PHE A 294 -0.06 -20.48 -18.59
C PHE A 294 -1.12 -21.43 -19.16
N GLN A 295 -1.17 -21.61 -20.48
CA GLN A 295 -2.07 -22.53 -21.17
C GLN A 295 -3.56 -22.29 -20.86
N TYR A 296 -3.93 -21.06 -20.51
CA TYR A 296 -5.28 -20.71 -20.07
C TYR A 296 -5.80 -21.55 -18.89
N ASP A 297 -4.91 -22.07 -18.04
CA ASP A 297 -5.27 -22.79 -16.82
C ASP A 297 -5.84 -21.82 -15.76
N GLU A 298 -7.16 -21.69 -15.72
CA GLU A 298 -7.88 -20.83 -14.78
C GLU A 298 -7.53 -21.11 -13.30
N SER A 299 -7.19 -22.35 -12.94
CA SER A 299 -6.79 -22.70 -11.56
C SER A 299 -5.42 -22.12 -11.19
N ALA A 300 -4.51 -22.03 -12.17
CA ALA A 300 -3.23 -21.35 -12.01
C ALA A 300 -3.42 -19.83 -12.01
N LEU A 301 -4.22 -19.29 -12.93
CA LEU A 301 -4.50 -17.86 -13.04
C LEU A 301 -5.23 -17.29 -11.80
N ASP A 302 -6.11 -18.07 -11.18
CA ASP A 302 -6.81 -17.71 -9.93
C ASP A 302 -5.88 -17.52 -8.74
N ARG A 303 -4.62 -17.96 -8.83
CA ARG A 303 -3.58 -17.75 -7.79
C ARG A 303 -2.65 -16.57 -8.06
N LEU A 304 -2.93 -15.84 -9.14
CA LEU A 304 -2.20 -14.63 -9.49
C LEU A 304 -2.93 -13.39 -8.96
N LEU A 305 -2.16 -12.41 -8.47
CA LEU A 305 -2.59 -11.04 -8.19
C LEU A 305 -1.93 -10.11 -9.21
N ILE A 306 -2.72 -9.48 -10.08
CA ILE A 306 -2.17 -8.66 -11.16
C ILE A 306 -2.02 -7.21 -10.70
N GLN A 307 -0.80 -6.67 -10.75
CA GLN A 307 -0.51 -5.28 -10.36
C GLN A 307 -0.75 -4.29 -11.51
N ALA A 308 -1.48 -3.21 -11.20
CA ALA A 308 -1.69 -2.07 -12.09
C ALA A 308 -1.11 -0.78 -11.51
N TYR A 309 -0.52 0.04 -12.39
CA TYR A 309 0.09 1.34 -12.05
C TYR A 309 -0.78 2.55 -12.41
N SER A 310 -1.84 2.32 -13.18
CA SER A 310 -2.79 3.32 -13.63
C SER A 310 -4.13 2.68 -13.94
N GLU A 311 -5.18 3.48 -13.92
CA GLU A 311 -6.51 3.01 -14.33
C GLU A 311 -6.51 2.49 -15.78
N GLN A 312 -5.77 3.17 -16.66
CA GLN A 312 -5.68 2.76 -18.06
C GLN A 312 -5.00 1.40 -18.21
N MET A 313 -3.93 1.15 -17.45
CA MET A 313 -3.25 -0.15 -17.43
C MET A 313 -4.19 -1.25 -16.94
N HIS A 314 -4.94 -1.01 -15.85
CA HIS A 314 -5.97 -1.95 -15.38
C HIS A 314 -7.01 -2.23 -16.47
N ARG A 315 -7.59 -1.19 -17.09
CA ARG A 315 -8.58 -1.35 -18.17
C ARG A 315 -8.01 -2.12 -19.37
N ASP A 316 -6.75 -1.88 -19.72
CA ASP A 316 -6.11 -2.57 -20.83
C ASP A 316 -5.86 -4.05 -20.52
N ILE A 317 -5.43 -4.39 -19.29
CA ILE A 317 -5.30 -5.78 -18.84
C ILE A 317 -6.66 -6.48 -18.83
N ASP A 318 -7.64 -5.88 -18.16
CA ASP A 318 -8.98 -6.45 -17.96
C ASP A 318 -9.75 -6.61 -19.28
N SER A 319 -9.44 -5.80 -20.30
CA SER A 319 -9.98 -5.96 -21.65
C SER A 319 -9.53 -7.23 -22.37
N VAL A 320 -8.43 -7.84 -21.93
CA VAL A 320 -7.90 -9.10 -22.49
C VAL A 320 -8.40 -10.30 -21.69
N HIS A 321 -8.29 -10.24 -20.37
CA HIS A 321 -8.73 -11.30 -19.46
C HIS A 321 -9.12 -10.74 -18.09
N HIS A 322 -10.21 -11.27 -17.53
CA HIS A 322 -10.73 -10.85 -16.23
C HIS A 322 -10.13 -11.72 -15.13
N PHE A 323 -9.02 -11.28 -14.55
CA PHE A 323 -8.42 -11.98 -13.43
C PHE A 323 -9.29 -11.89 -12.17
N SER A 324 -9.17 -12.91 -11.32
CA SER A 324 -9.87 -12.94 -10.03
C SER A 324 -9.32 -11.96 -9.01
N HIS A 325 -8.07 -11.51 -9.18
CA HIS A 325 -7.41 -10.65 -8.21
C HIS A 325 -6.57 -9.59 -8.90
N TYR A 326 -6.79 -8.34 -8.50
CA TYR A 326 -6.02 -7.19 -8.94
C TYR A 326 -5.57 -6.38 -7.73
N GLN A 327 -4.45 -5.69 -7.89
CA GLN A 327 -4.03 -4.64 -6.98
C GLN A 327 -3.65 -3.36 -7.72
N PHE A 328 -3.76 -2.23 -7.03
CA PHE A 328 -3.37 -0.92 -7.56
C PHE A 328 -2.21 -0.33 -6.76
N LEU A 329 -1.12 0.01 -7.44
CA LEU A 329 0.06 0.63 -6.83
C LEU A 329 -0.10 2.16 -6.82
N VAL A 330 -0.10 2.78 -5.63
CA VAL A 330 -0.26 4.25 -5.47
C VAL A 330 1.00 5.01 -5.88
N GLY A 331 2.17 4.39 -5.69
CA GLY A 331 3.46 4.99 -6.02
C GLY A 331 3.94 5.94 -4.93
N MET A 332 4.44 7.11 -5.33
CA MET A 332 5.12 8.01 -4.39
C MET A 332 4.21 9.08 -3.79
N SER A 333 3.08 9.43 -4.42
CA SER A 333 2.29 10.60 -4.04
C SER A 333 0.92 10.19 -3.52
N MET A 334 0.57 10.66 -2.33
CA MET A 334 -0.71 10.36 -1.67
C MET A 334 -1.87 11.25 -2.13
N GLY A 335 -1.58 12.33 -2.89
CA GLY A 335 -2.61 13.26 -3.36
C GLY A 335 -3.73 12.67 -4.23
N ARG A 336 -3.60 11.43 -4.71
CA ARG A 336 -4.63 10.70 -5.47
C ARG A 336 -5.19 9.48 -4.73
N LEU A 337 -4.90 9.30 -3.44
CA LEU A 337 -5.32 8.11 -2.70
C LEU A 337 -6.84 7.89 -2.81
N ASP A 338 -7.64 8.93 -2.58
CA ASP A 338 -9.10 8.82 -2.55
C ASP A 338 -9.69 8.47 -3.92
N GLU A 339 -9.10 9.01 -4.98
CA GLU A 339 -9.44 8.68 -6.37
C GLU A 339 -9.10 7.22 -6.69
N ILE A 340 -7.89 6.77 -6.31
CA ILE A 340 -7.45 5.38 -6.50
C ILE A 340 -8.33 4.42 -5.72
N THR A 341 -8.63 4.71 -4.45
CA THR A 341 -9.52 3.89 -3.62
C THR A 341 -10.92 3.80 -4.22
N THR A 342 -11.46 4.92 -4.70
CA THR A 342 -12.77 4.95 -5.37
C THR A 342 -12.75 4.09 -6.63
N TYR A 343 -11.74 4.27 -7.47
CA TYR A 343 -11.55 3.47 -8.68
C TYR A 343 -11.45 1.97 -8.37
N CYS A 344 -10.68 1.58 -7.36
CA CYS A 344 -10.52 0.17 -6.98
C CYS A 344 -11.86 -0.46 -6.60
N VAL A 345 -12.66 0.25 -5.78
CA VAL A 345 -14.00 -0.19 -5.36
C VAL A 345 -14.98 -0.24 -6.55
N ASP A 346 -14.86 0.69 -7.50
CA ASP A 346 -15.68 0.70 -8.72
C ASP A 346 -15.36 -0.43 -9.67
N THR A 347 -14.10 -0.90 -9.72
CA THR A 347 -13.65 -1.89 -10.70
C THR A 347 -13.33 -3.26 -10.10
N GLY A 348 -13.61 -3.46 -8.82
CA GLY A 348 -13.42 -4.76 -8.16
C GLY A 348 -11.97 -5.10 -7.83
N ILE A 349 -11.05 -4.13 -7.90
CA ILE A 349 -9.68 -4.31 -7.42
C ILE A 349 -9.74 -4.50 -5.90
N CYS A 350 -9.12 -5.56 -5.39
CA CYS A 350 -9.26 -5.94 -3.99
C CYS A 350 -8.18 -5.34 -3.07
N ALA A 351 -7.10 -4.80 -3.63
CA ALA A 351 -5.95 -4.36 -2.84
C ALA A 351 -5.28 -3.09 -3.37
N VAL A 352 -4.63 -2.37 -2.45
CA VAL A 352 -3.80 -1.21 -2.72
C VAL A 352 -2.40 -1.44 -2.18
N ALA A 353 -1.38 -1.17 -3.01
CA ALA A 353 0.03 -1.24 -2.62
C ALA A 353 0.60 0.16 -2.34
N LEU A 354 1.26 0.30 -1.18
CA LEU A 354 1.86 1.53 -0.70
C LEU A 354 3.33 1.33 -0.37
N ARG A 355 4.14 2.39 -0.51
CA ARG A 355 5.45 2.40 0.15
C ARG A 355 5.26 2.27 1.66
N TRP A 356 6.06 1.46 2.34
CA TRP A 356 5.88 1.21 3.78
C TRP A 356 5.86 2.50 4.61
N GLY A 357 6.70 3.49 4.26
CA GLY A 357 6.73 4.79 4.96
C GLY A 357 5.51 5.69 4.71
N LEU A 358 4.59 5.28 3.84
CA LEU A 358 3.29 5.93 3.59
C LEU A 358 2.12 5.17 4.23
N ALA A 359 2.34 3.93 4.71
CA ALA A 359 1.33 3.08 5.32
C ALA A 359 1.16 3.38 6.83
N THR A 360 0.82 4.62 7.17
CA THR A 360 0.47 5.01 8.55
C THR A 360 -0.87 4.39 8.95
N ALA A 361 -1.12 4.18 10.26
CA ALA A 361 -2.37 3.61 10.77
C ALA A 361 -3.62 4.28 10.19
N ASP A 362 -3.69 5.62 10.14
CA ASP A 362 -4.86 6.32 9.60
C ASP A 362 -5.10 6.06 8.11
N VAL A 363 -4.03 6.06 7.32
CA VAL A 363 -4.07 5.74 5.87
C VAL A 363 -4.53 4.30 5.68
N VAL A 364 -3.97 3.37 6.44
CA VAL A 364 -4.31 1.94 6.38
C VAL A 364 -5.77 1.72 6.77
N SER A 365 -6.20 2.26 7.91
CA SER A 365 -7.59 2.21 8.38
C SER A 365 -8.55 2.80 7.37
N LYS A 366 -8.22 3.94 6.74
CA LYS A 366 -9.04 4.53 5.67
C LYS A 366 -9.23 3.56 4.49
N ILE A 367 -8.16 2.93 4.00
CA ILE A 367 -8.22 2.00 2.87
C ILE A 367 -9.02 0.74 3.23
N ARG A 368 -8.78 0.16 4.42
CA ARG A 368 -9.53 -0.99 4.92
C ARG A 368 -11.00 -0.68 5.14
N ASN A 369 -11.31 0.52 5.63
CA ASN A 369 -12.67 0.99 5.82
C ASN A 369 -13.39 1.19 4.48
N ALA A 370 -12.66 1.42 3.38
CA ALA A 370 -13.20 1.35 2.02
C ALA A 370 -13.38 -0.09 1.48
N GLY A 371 -13.08 -1.13 2.27
CA GLY A 371 -13.26 -2.53 1.87
C GLY A 371 -12.08 -3.14 1.12
N LEU A 372 -10.92 -2.47 1.08
CA LEU A 372 -9.73 -2.89 0.35
C LEU A 372 -8.66 -3.48 1.28
N ARG A 373 -7.83 -4.37 0.74
CA ARG A 373 -6.60 -4.88 1.38
C ARG A 373 -5.45 -3.90 1.18
N VAL A 374 -4.45 -3.97 2.07
CA VAL A 374 -3.27 -3.10 2.03
C VAL A 374 -2.00 -3.93 1.99
N LEU A 375 -1.18 -3.67 0.97
CA LEU A 375 0.20 -4.16 0.87
C LEU A 375 1.18 -3.01 1.13
N ALA A 376 2.21 -3.25 1.94
CA ALA A 376 3.31 -2.31 2.14
C ALA A 376 4.61 -2.84 1.52
N TYR A 377 5.28 -2.02 0.70
CA TYR A 377 6.54 -2.39 0.03
C TYR A 377 7.60 -1.29 0.13
N THR A 378 8.88 -1.56 -0.05
CA THR A 378 9.53 -2.83 0.26
C THR A 378 10.28 -2.59 1.57
N ILE A 379 10.12 -3.47 2.56
CA ILE A 379 10.98 -3.48 3.75
C ILE A 379 12.11 -4.46 3.46
N SER A 380 13.35 -3.99 3.39
CA SER A 380 14.43 -4.84 2.93
C SER A 380 14.76 -5.95 3.93
N ASN A 381 15.14 -5.62 5.18
CA ASN A 381 15.58 -6.65 6.16
C ASN A 381 15.18 -6.34 7.61
N ASP A 382 14.25 -5.41 7.80
CA ASP A 382 13.91 -4.87 9.12
C ASP A 382 12.64 -5.51 9.71
N SER A 383 12.80 -6.68 10.37
CA SER A 383 11.67 -7.46 10.88
C SER A 383 10.87 -6.77 11.99
N VAL A 384 11.51 -5.90 12.78
CA VAL A 384 10.82 -5.10 13.81
C VAL A 384 9.98 -4.01 13.14
N LEU A 385 10.48 -3.36 12.09
CA LEU A 385 9.69 -2.42 11.31
C LEU A 385 8.52 -3.11 10.59
N ALA A 386 8.75 -4.30 10.03
CA ALA A 386 7.71 -5.09 9.38
C ALA A 386 6.55 -5.41 10.35
N ASP A 387 6.87 -5.89 11.56
CA ASP A 387 5.87 -6.09 12.63
C ASP A 387 5.13 -4.78 12.96
N GLY A 388 5.86 -3.66 13.06
CA GLY A 388 5.26 -2.35 13.29
C GLY A 388 4.25 -1.92 12.22
N VAL A 389 4.55 -2.19 10.95
CA VAL A 389 3.67 -1.88 9.82
C VAL A 389 2.45 -2.81 9.78
N LEU A 390 2.63 -4.10 10.08
CA LEU A 390 1.51 -5.04 10.24
C LEU A 390 0.58 -4.64 11.40
N ASN A 391 1.15 -4.22 12.53
CA ASN A 391 0.39 -3.72 13.68
C ASN A 391 -0.35 -2.41 13.38
N ALA A 392 0.06 -1.65 12.35
CA ALA A 392 -0.69 -0.51 11.83
C ALA A 392 -1.90 -0.91 10.97
N GLY A 393 -2.12 -2.22 10.76
CA GLY A 393 -3.26 -2.80 10.04
C GLY A 393 -2.97 -3.23 8.60
N VAL A 394 -1.72 -3.14 8.14
CA VAL A 394 -1.33 -3.64 6.80
C VAL A 394 -1.55 -5.15 6.76
N ASP A 395 -2.13 -5.67 5.66
CA ASP A 395 -2.40 -7.10 5.53
C ASP A 395 -1.12 -7.88 5.18
N THR A 396 -0.27 -7.33 4.29
CA THR A 396 0.96 -8.00 3.83
C THR A 396 2.11 -7.00 3.66
N VAL A 397 3.31 -7.40 4.08
CA VAL A 397 4.56 -6.68 3.84
C VAL A 397 5.36 -7.40 2.75
N CYS A 398 5.66 -6.71 1.67
CA CYS A 398 6.63 -7.15 0.66
C CYS A 398 8.05 -6.84 1.14
N THR A 399 8.93 -7.86 1.13
CA THR A 399 10.26 -7.79 1.75
C THR A 399 11.30 -8.57 0.97
N ASP A 400 12.57 -8.12 1.06
CA ASP A 400 13.70 -8.86 0.49
C ASP A 400 14.16 -10.00 1.41
N HIS A 401 14.21 -9.79 2.73
CA HIS A 401 14.98 -10.64 3.65
C HIS A 401 14.30 -10.93 5.01
N VAL A 402 13.11 -10.38 5.29
CA VAL A 402 12.39 -10.66 6.54
C VAL A 402 11.65 -11.98 6.43
N THR A 403 12.15 -13.05 7.06
CA THR A 403 11.47 -14.35 7.07
C THR A 403 10.34 -14.40 8.11
N PRO A 404 9.35 -15.30 7.97
CA PRO A 404 8.34 -15.56 9.01
C PRO A 404 8.94 -15.79 10.41
N GLU A 405 10.03 -16.55 10.50
CA GLU A 405 10.72 -16.77 11.78
C GLU A 405 11.29 -15.47 12.39
N LYS A 406 11.91 -14.61 11.56
CA LYS A 406 12.43 -13.31 12.02
C LYS A 406 11.29 -12.38 12.45
N LEU A 407 10.19 -12.38 11.71
CA LEU A 407 8.99 -11.60 12.05
C LEU A 407 8.42 -12.05 13.40
N GLU A 408 8.27 -13.35 13.61
CA GLU A 408 7.74 -13.90 14.86
C GLU A 408 8.62 -13.57 16.06
N LYS A 409 9.95 -13.62 15.92
CA LYS A 409 10.87 -13.17 16.97
C LYS A 409 10.78 -11.67 17.27
N SER A 410 10.24 -10.89 16.34
CA SER A 410 10.17 -9.42 16.40
C SER A 410 8.85 -8.89 16.95
N ARG A 411 7.85 -9.75 17.18
CA ARG A 411 6.52 -9.35 17.67
C ARG A 411 6.59 -8.45 18.89
N GLY A 412 5.88 -7.33 18.82
CA GLY A 412 5.73 -6.39 19.93
C GLY A 412 7.01 -5.62 20.27
N ARG A 413 8.05 -5.68 19.42
CA ARG A 413 9.29 -4.90 19.60
C ARG A 413 9.22 -3.51 18.95
N PHE A 414 8.18 -3.23 18.17
CA PHE A 414 7.87 -1.90 17.64
C PHE A 414 6.70 -1.27 18.41
N GLY A 415 6.80 0.01 18.75
CA GLY A 415 5.75 0.74 19.47
C GLY A 415 6.33 1.80 20.41
N GLN A 416 5.65 2.09 21.52
CA GLN A 416 6.15 3.03 22.53
C GLN A 416 7.29 2.39 23.33
N LYS A 417 8.48 2.33 22.72
CA LYS A 417 9.68 1.71 23.30
C LYS A 417 10.68 2.77 23.75
N PRO A 418 11.47 2.49 24.80
CA PRO A 418 12.56 3.37 25.21
C PRO A 418 13.62 3.51 24.11
N PHE A 419 14.17 4.72 23.98
CA PHE A 419 15.14 5.06 22.94
C PHE A 419 16.29 5.93 23.48
N LEU A 420 17.32 6.11 22.65
CA LEU A 420 18.47 6.98 22.91
C LEU A 420 18.39 8.23 22.02
N VAL A 421 18.85 9.37 22.55
CA VAL A 421 18.93 10.63 21.81
C VAL A 421 20.39 11.05 21.64
N TYR A 422 20.81 11.22 20.40
CA TYR A 422 22.15 11.72 20.04
C TYR A 422 22.02 13.12 19.46
N TYR A 423 22.99 13.98 19.74
CA TYR A 423 23.03 15.36 19.26
C TYR A 423 24.16 15.52 18.26
N HIS A 424 23.81 15.79 17.02
CA HIS A 424 24.72 15.93 15.89
C HIS A 424 24.85 17.42 15.54
N SER A 425 26.07 17.92 15.55
CA SER A 425 26.42 19.34 15.33
C SER A 425 25.98 19.95 14.00
N GLY A 426 25.58 19.13 13.02
CA GLY A 426 25.04 19.58 11.73
C GLY A 426 26.09 20.12 10.76
N SER A 427 27.31 20.41 11.25
CA SER A 427 28.45 20.90 10.47
C SER A 427 29.77 20.30 10.99
N PRO A 428 30.73 19.95 10.11
CA PRO A 428 32.08 19.57 10.52
C PRO A 428 32.84 20.68 11.25
N ASP A 429 32.50 21.94 10.99
CA ASP A 429 33.19 23.12 11.50
C ASP A 429 32.69 23.58 12.88
N ALA A 430 31.66 22.92 13.42
CA ALA A 430 31.14 23.23 14.73
C ALA A 430 32.08 22.74 15.84
N SER A 431 32.36 23.64 16.78
CA SER A 431 33.00 23.32 18.06
C SER A 431 31.97 22.81 19.07
N GLU A 432 32.42 22.14 20.13
CA GLU A 432 31.55 21.54 21.13
C GLU A 432 32.07 21.73 22.56
N THR A 433 31.16 21.81 23.52
CA THR A 433 31.49 21.86 24.97
C THR A 433 30.95 20.68 25.77
N TYR A 434 30.37 19.68 25.09
CA TYR A 434 29.95 18.40 25.68
C TYR A 434 31.14 17.67 26.33
N SER A 435 32.32 17.62 25.70
CA SER A 435 33.51 16.94 26.25
C SER A 435 33.96 17.52 27.60
N LYS A 436 33.76 18.83 27.82
CA LYS A 436 34.03 19.45 29.12
C LYS A 436 32.98 19.04 30.15
N ALA A 437 31.70 19.02 29.75
CA ALA A 437 30.60 18.62 30.63
C ALA A 437 30.69 17.15 31.04
N VAL A 438 31.06 16.25 30.12
CA VAL A 438 31.29 14.82 30.40
C VAL A 438 32.46 14.64 31.37
N ARG A 439 33.61 15.29 31.14
CA ARG A 439 34.77 15.20 32.04
C ARG A 439 34.47 15.68 33.46
N ASN A 440 33.60 16.67 33.59
CA ASN A 440 33.17 17.20 34.88
C ASN A 440 31.98 16.44 35.49
N ALA A 441 31.58 15.30 34.90
CA ALA A 441 30.44 14.48 35.31
C ALA A 441 29.09 15.24 35.38
N ALA A 442 28.95 16.35 34.64
CA ALA A 442 27.72 17.12 34.57
C ALA A 442 26.65 16.46 33.66
N ILE A 443 27.11 15.66 32.69
CA ILE A 443 26.29 14.84 31.79
C ILE A 443 27.00 13.50 31.56
N GLN A 444 26.26 12.49 31.12
CA GLN A 444 26.81 11.17 30.78
C GLN A 444 26.64 10.87 29.29
N GLY A 445 27.67 10.30 28.68
CA GLY A 445 27.68 9.99 27.25
C GLY A 445 29.05 10.19 26.63
N ASP A 446 29.12 9.98 25.31
CA ASP A 446 30.36 10.03 24.56
C ASP A 446 30.32 11.10 23.47
N VAL A 447 31.45 11.78 23.25
CA VAL A 447 31.61 12.70 22.12
C VAL A 447 32.45 12.02 21.06
N VAL A 448 31.91 11.94 19.84
CA VAL A 448 32.55 11.26 18.72
C VAL A 448 32.56 12.12 17.46
N LYS A 449 33.60 11.97 16.64
CA LYS A 449 33.59 12.46 15.26
C LYS A 449 32.98 11.38 14.35
N VAL A 450 31.99 11.77 13.55
CA VAL A 450 31.34 10.88 12.57
C VAL A 450 32.00 11.04 11.19
N PRO A 451 31.79 10.12 10.23
CA PRO A 451 32.46 10.16 8.92
C PRO A 451 32.29 11.46 8.11
N SER A 452 31.25 12.25 8.38
CA SER A 452 31.06 13.57 7.77
C SER A 452 31.99 14.66 8.32
N GLY A 453 32.82 14.35 9.33
CA GLY A 453 33.63 15.32 10.07
C GLY A 453 32.85 16.08 11.16
N ALA A 454 31.53 15.98 11.17
CA ALA A 454 30.68 16.53 12.22
C ALA A 454 30.94 15.84 13.56
N THR A 455 30.68 16.56 14.64
CA THR A 455 30.71 16.02 16.00
C THR A 455 29.32 15.55 16.40
N GLU A 456 29.25 14.40 17.08
CA GLU A 456 28.03 13.84 17.68
C GLU A 456 28.26 13.58 19.17
N PHE A 457 27.38 14.10 20.02
CA PHE A 457 27.28 13.71 21.42
C PHE A 457 26.23 12.62 21.57
N ARG A 458 26.62 11.46 22.11
CA ARG A 458 25.77 10.29 22.30
C ARG A 458 25.40 10.19 23.77
N ASP A 459 24.22 10.71 24.12
CA ASP A 459 23.68 10.59 25.47
C ASP A 459 23.49 9.11 25.83
N SER A 460 23.95 8.71 27.01
CA SER A 460 23.77 7.35 27.52
C SER A 460 22.41 7.14 28.18
N LYS A 461 21.68 8.22 28.48
CA LYS A 461 20.34 8.17 29.06
C LYS A 461 19.35 7.55 28.07
N ARG A 462 18.68 6.49 28.50
CA ARG A 462 17.50 5.95 27.81
C ARG A 462 16.27 6.76 28.20
N TRP A 463 15.59 7.31 27.21
CA TRP A 463 14.32 8.01 27.38
C TRP A 463 13.20 6.99 27.43
N ALA A 464 12.27 7.13 28.36
CA ALA A 464 11.17 6.20 28.59
C ALA A 464 10.11 6.26 27.49
N ASN A 465 10.12 7.31 26.65
CA ASN A 465 9.16 7.54 25.56
C ASN A 465 7.72 7.74 26.09
N ASN A 466 7.57 8.60 27.10
CA ASN A 466 6.28 8.93 27.71
C ASN A 466 5.88 10.41 27.50
N GLY A 467 6.66 11.15 26.70
CA GLY A 467 6.42 12.56 26.38
C GLY A 467 6.86 13.55 27.45
N SER A 468 7.50 13.10 28.54
CA SER A 468 7.95 13.98 29.63
C SER A 468 9.41 14.43 29.47
N GLU A 469 10.22 13.71 28.70
CA GLU A 469 11.63 14.07 28.50
C GLU A 469 11.80 15.20 27.50
N THR A 470 12.65 16.15 27.89
CA THR A 470 12.96 17.36 27.12
C THR A 470 14.36 17.33 26.55
N LEU A 471 14.55 18.01 25.44
CA LEU A 471 15.85 18.13 24.77
C LEU A 471 16.86 18.87 25.63
N ALA A 472 18.10 18.43 25.60
CA ALA A 472 19.18 19.12 26.28
C ALA A 472 19.45 20.47 25.62
N ILE A 473 19.80 21.47 26.43
CA ILE A 473 20.34 22.74 25.93
C ILE A 473 21.57 22.45 25.06
N GLN A 474 21.58 23.06 23.88
CA GLN A 474 22.62 22.86 22.88
C GLN A 474 24.00 23.29 23.41
N ARG A 475 25.03 22.50 23.12
CA ARG A 475 26.42 22.77 23.53
C ARG A 475 27.40 22.82 22.35
N PHE A 476 26.89 23.07 21.16
CA PHE A 476 27.68 23.31 19.95
C PHE A 476 27.85 24.82 19.70
N ALA A 477 28.86 25.18 18.91
CA ALA A 477 28.99 26.54 18.39
C ALA A 477 29.61 26.49 17.00
N LEU A 478 28.96 27.18 16.06
CA LEU A 478 29.42 27.34 14.68
C LEU A 478 29.74 28.83 14.44
N PRO A 479 30.96 29.18 13.96
CA PRO A 479 31.34 30.58 13.74
C PRO A 479 30.36 31.33 12.84
N ASP A 480 30.07 32.59 13.18
CA ASP A 480 29.17 33.52 12.45
C ASP A 480 27.74 33.00 12.21
N LYS A 481 27.32 31.98 12.95
CA LYS A 481 25.99 31.38 12.86
C LYS A 481 25.28 31.38 14.20
N ARG A 482 23.96 31.49 14.15
CA ARG A 482 23.09 31.32 15.32
C ARG A 482 22.44 29.94 15.26
N PHE A 483 22.37 29.26 16.40
CA PHE A 483 21.59 28.05 16.53
C PHE A 483 20.09 28.34 16.34
N ALA A 484 19.47 27.66 15.39
CA ALA A 484 18.07 27.82 15.02
C ALA A 484 17.14 26.78 15.64
N GLY A 485 17.66 25.59 15.96
CA GLY A 485 16.90 24.47 16.49
C GLY A 485 17.44 23.12 16.05
N TRP A 486 16.66 22.07 16.27
CA TRP A 486 17.00 20.68 15.96
C TRP A 486 16.03 20.08 14.94
N HIS A 487 16.58 19.36 13.97
CA HIS A 487 15.80 18.40 13.19
C HIS A 487 16.03 17.00 13.72
N LEU A 488 14.94 16.29 14.00
CA LEU A 488 14.98 14.90 14.45
C LEU A 488 15.03 13.93 13.26
N ARG A 489 15.95 12.96 13.32
CA ARG A 489 15.98 11.83 12.40
C ARG A 489 16.20 10.49 13.11
N VAL A 490 15.80 9.41 12.45
CA VAL A 490 16.04 8.02 12.85
C VAL A 490 16.50 7.21 11.63
N ASN A 491 17.25 6.13 11.84
CA ASN A 491 17.54 5.17 10.78
C ASN A 491 16.59 3.97 10.90
N LEU A 492 15.79 3.74 9.86
CA LEU A 492 14.86 2.61 9.73
C LEU A 492 15.10 1.97 8.37
N ASP A 493 15.20 0.64 8.33
CA ASP A 493 15.52 -0.12 7.12
C ASP A 493 16.73 0.43 6.33
N GLY A 494 17.78 0.83 7.05
CA GLY A 494 19.00 1.40 6.46
C GLY A 494 18.89 2.86 6.00
N GLU A 495 17.70 3.45 5.98
CA GLU A 495 17.47 4.82 5.50
C GLU A 495 17.23 5.83 6.61
N HIS A 496 17.70 7.06 6.41
CA HIS A 496 17.40 8.18 7.30
C HIS A 496 15.99 8.74 7.06
N GLN A 497 15.14 8.60 8.07
CA GLN A 497 13.81 9.19 8.15
C GLN A 497 13.85 10.44 9.03
N TRP A 498 13.13 11.49 8.65
CA TRP A 498 13.05 12.76 9.37
C TRP A 498 11.66 12.94 9.97
N PHE A 499 11.62 13.42 11.22
CA PHE A 499 10.36 13.78 11.85
C PHE A 499 9.79 15.05 11.22
N CYS A 500 8.52 14.99 10.86
CA CYS A 500 7.84 15.99 10.05
C CYS A 500 6.76 16.73 10.84
N THR A 501 6.31 17.87 10.30
CA THR A 501 5.30 18.73 10.95
C THR A 501 3.92 18.09 11.10
N ASP A 502 3.68 16.97 10.41
CA ASP A 502 2.46 16.16 10.51
C ASP A 502 2.60 15.01 11.53
N GLY A 503 3.69 14.95 12.31
CA GLY A 503 3.94 13.91 13.30
C GLY A 503 4.48 12.59 12.74
N THR A 504 4.83 12.53 11.45
CA THR A 504 5.32 11.29 10.80
C THR A 504 6.83 11.30 10.54
N PHE A 505 7.40 10.11 10.29
CA PHE A 505 8.79 9.94 9.86
C PHE A 505 8.85 9.72 8.34
N ARG A 506 9.58 10.59 7.62
CA ARG A 506 9.66 10.54 6.14
C ARG A 506 11.09 10.72 5.63
N THR A 507 11.41 10.06 4.52
CA THR A 507 12.66 10.32 3.81
C THR A 507 12.62 11.67 3.12
N LYS A 508 13.80 12.19 2.72
CA LYS A 508 13.88 13.42 1.90
C LYS A 508 13.08 13.33 0.60
N LYS A 509 12.98 12.13 0.03
CA LYS A 509 12.25 11.87 -1.20
C LYS A 509 10.74 11.94 -0.97
N VAL A 510 10.26 11.31 0.11
CA VAL A 510 8.84 11.23 0.46
C VAL A 510 8.28 12.59 0.90
N MET A 511 9.05 13.42 1.60
CA MET A 511 8.62 14.78 2.00
C MET A 511 8.24 15.71 0.83
N ARG A 512 8.74 15.43 -0.39
CA ARG A 512 8.47 16.24 -1.58
C ARG A 512 7.17 15.85 -2.30
N THR A 513 6.51 14.78 -1.87
CA THR A 513 5.29 14.28 -2.51
C THR A 513 4.12 15.14 -2.07
N ARG A 514 3.03 15.21 -2.86
CA ARG A 514 1.95 16.18 -2.58
C ARG A 514 0.89 15.60 -1.63
N PRO A 515 0.41 16.38 -0.64
CA PRO A 515 0.92 17.70 -0.23
C PRO A 515 2.30 17.59 0.44
N PRO A 516 3.24 18.51 0.13
CA PRO A 516 4.58 18.44 0.70
C PRO A 516 4.53 18.66 2.22
N VAL A 517 5.41 17.97 2.93
CA VAL A 517 5.53 18.10 4.38
C VAL A 517 6.96 18.54 4.71
N THR A 518 7.08 19.47 5.65
CA THR A 518 8.36 19.98 6.13
C THR A 518 8.83 19.24 7.37
N ARG A 519 10.14 19.27 7.63
CA ARG A 519 10.69 18.76 8.89
C ARG A 519 10.22 19.64 10.03
N TYR A 520 9.89 19.02 11.16
CA TYR A 520 9.65 19.76 12.39
C TYR A 520 10.99 20.32 12.91
N LEU A 521 10.97 21.55 13.42
CA LEU A 521 12.14 22.22 14.00
C LEU A 521 11.90 22.36 15.51
N PHE A 522 12.60 21.53 16.28
CA PHE A 522 12.52 21.56 17.74
C PHE A 522 13.41 22.64 18.33
N THR A 523 13.00 23.20 19.44
CA THR A 523 13.79 24.11 20.28
C THR A 523 14.53 23.34 21.39
N ASP A 524 15.51 23.97 22.03
CA ASP A 524 16.11 23.42 23.25
C ASP A 524 15.02 23.28 24.33
N GLU A 525 15.15 22.24 25.17
CA GLU A 525 14.21 21.95 26.25
C GLU A 525 12.76 21.64 25.80
N GLU A 526 12.51 21.54 24.50
CA GLU A 526 11.25 21.05 23.98
C GLU A 526 11.09 19.55 24.28
N ALA A 527 9.88 19.15 24.64
CA ALA A 527 9.55 17.74 24.86
C ALA A 527 9.44 17.01 23.52
N LEU A 528 9.98 15.79 23.45
CA LEU A 528 9.67 14.92 22.30
C LEU A 528 8.29 14.31 22.45
N PRO A 529 7.48 14.25 21.37
CA PRO A 529 6.23 13.53 21.42
C PRO A 529 6.49 12.04 21.65
N VAL A 530 5.47 11.34 22.16
CA VAL A 530 5.49 9.87 22.19
C VAL A 530 5.52 9.35 20.76
N ILE A 531 6.52 8.51 20.44
CA ILE A 531 6.77 8.03 19.08
C ILE A 531 6.86 6.51 19.02
N ASN A 532 6.24 5.91 18.00
CA ASN A 532 6.40 4.49 17.73
C ASN A 532 7.81 4.23 17.16
N THR A 533 8.52 3.31 17.81
CA THR A 533 9.92 3.02 17.51
C THR A 533 10.32 1.62 17.96
N LYS A 534 11.54 1.21 17.62
CA LYS A 534 12.14 -0.03 18.09
C LYS A 534 12.74 0.13 19.47
N GLU A 535 12.82 -0.96 20.21
CA GLU A 535 13.61 -0.99 21.44
C GLU A 535 15.06 -0.55 21.20
N GLY A 536 15.51 0.45 21.96
CA GLY A 536 16.89 0.97 21.86
C GLY A 536 17.16 1.74 20.57
N ALA A 537 16.13 2.19 19.85
CA ALA A 537 16.29 3.05 18.69
C ALA A 537 17.14 4.28 19.02
N LYS A 538 17.87 4.75 18.01
CA LYS A 538 18.77 5.91 18.12
C LYS A 538 18.17 7.05 17.32
N PHE A 539 17.67 8.04 18.03
CA PHE A 539 17.21 9.28 17.46
C PHE A 539 18.36 10.27 17.43
N VAL A 540 18.51 10.98 16.31
CA VAL A 540 19.58 11.95 16.13
C VAL A 540 18.97 13.33 15.92
N MET A 541 19.25 14.24 16.85
CA MET A 541 18.97 15.65 16.75
C MET A 541 20.08 16.33 15.96
N VAL A 542 19.76 16.83 14.78
CA VAL A 542 20.71 17.52 13.91
C VAL A 542 20.53 19.01 14.07
N ALA A 543 21.59 19.69 14.55
CA ALA A 543 21.58 21.12 14.76
C ALA A 543 21.36 21.87 13.44
N VAL A 544 20.52 22.90 13.49
CA VAL A 544 20.23 23.82 12.39
C VAL A 544 20.82 25.17 12.74
N TRP A 545 21.42 25.81 11.74
CA TRP A 545 22.19 27.05 11.90
C TRP A 545 21.71 28.10 10.90
N ASP A 546 21.35 29.27 11.42
CA ASP A 546 20.98 30.43 10.62
C ASP A 546 22.15 31.43 10.54
N ASP A 547 22.16 32.23 9.47
CA ASP A 547 23.04 33.39 9.39
C ASP A 547 22.71 34.36 10.53
N VAL A 548 23.75 34.82 11.25
CA VAL A 548 23.60 35.99 12.10
C VAL A 548 23.40 37.17 11.16
N GLU A 549 22.19 37.75 11.11
CA GLU A 549 21.95 38.95 10.30
C GLU A 549 23.03 39.98 10.64
N SER A 550 23.91 40.25 9.67
CA SER A 550 24.85 41.35 9.80
C SER A 550 24.00 42.60 9.95
N SER A 551 24.13 43.30 11.07
CA SER A 551 23.57 44.64 11.27
C SER A 551 24.22 45.61 10.28
N LYS A 552 23.80 45.54 9.01
CA LYS A 552 24.15 46.54 7.99
C LYS A 552 23.37 47.80 8.32
N GLY A 553 23.97 48.60 9.20
CA GLY A 553 23.86 50.04 9.29
C GLY A 553 22.43 50.58 9.25
N PHE A 554 21.79 50.65 10.41
CA PHE A 554 20.79 51.68 10.68
C PHE A 554 21.50 53.04 10.60
N ARG A 555 21.63 53.64 9.40
CA ARG A 555 22.02 55.05 9.27
C ARG A 555 20.82 55.88 9.74
N PRO A 556 20.96 56.72 10.78
CA PRO A 556 19.88 57.61 11.17
C PRO A 556 19.65 58.59 10.01
N LYS A 557 18.45 58.59 9.42
CA LYS A 557 17.95 59.67 8.58
C LYS A 557 17.64 60.89 9.46
N TRP A 558 18.66 61.53 10.02
CA TRP A 558 18.52 62.79 10.78
C TRP A 558 19.69 63.73 10.52
N PHE A 559 19.97 64.03 9.25
CA PHE A 559 20.51 65.34 8.87
C PHE A 559 19.91 65.75 7.54
N GLY A 560 18.76 66.44 7.64
CA GLY A 560 18.25 67.27 6.57
C GLY A 560 19.20 68.45 6.34
N ARG A 561 19.40 68.75 5.06
CA ARG A 561 20.18 69.85 4.49
C ARG A 561 20.04 71.16 5.27
N ARG A 562 21.17 71.87 5.43
CA ARG A 562 21.21 73.33 5.28
C ARG A 562 22.31 73.68 4.27
N ARG A 563 21.87 74.18 3.10
CA ARG A 563 22.63 75.05 2.18
C ARG A 563 22.42 76.52 2.65
N PRO A 564 23.24 77.52 2.26
CA PRO A 564 23.85 77.74 0.94
C PRO A 564 25.10 76.91 0.65
#